data_AF-A0ABD7MR54-F1
#
_entry.id   AF-A0ABD7MR54-F1
#
_cell.length_a   1.000
_cell.length_b   1.000
_cell.length_c   1.000
_cell.angle_alpha   90.00
_cell.angle_beta   90.00
_cell.angle_gamma   90.00
#
_symmetry.space_group_name_H-M   'P 1'
#
loop_
_entity.id
_entity.type
_entity.pdbx_description
1 polymer ?
#
loop_
_entity_poly.entity_id
_entity_poly.type
_entity_poly.pdbx_seq_one_letter_code
_entity_poly.pdbx_strand_id
1 'polypeptide(L)'
;MPSCAVAKDMKRKISTDLNALIIPGQRDNIHAALRDGLSSHGYEVTSIVIDPIDLTCEPDNMLVTQYAQVKGHPPSVEQLYRIVLTGYSTLDLRAATKVVVGLLPHDIYWYGTSVEGHIDTATAAACAWQPDAD
;
A
#
# COMPACT_ATOMS: atom_id res chain seq x y z
N MET A 1 -4.57 17.17 42.09
CA MET A 1 -3.81 16.77 40.88
C MET A 1 -4.81 16.26 39.87
N PRO A 2 -5.08 16.96 38.75
CA PRO A 2 -6.05 16.49 37.79
C PRO A 2 -5.42 15.40 36.91
N SER A 3 -6.15 14.30 36.81
CA SER A 3 -5.80 13.04 36.17
C SER A 3 -5.58 13.20 34.66
N CYS A 4 -4.37 12.90 34.19
CA CYS A 4 -4.09 12.60 32.78
C CYS A 4 -4.77 11.27 32.42
N ALA A 5 -6.03 11.29 32.00
CA ALA A 5 -6.73 10.07 31.59
C ALA A 5 -7.84 10.32 30.56
N VAL A 6 -7.55 10.96 29.42
CA VAL A 6 -8.38 10.79 28.20
C VAL A 6 -7.51 10.96 26.94
N ALA A 7 -6.89 9.89 26.47
CA ALA A 7 -6.47 9.73 25.06
C ALA A 7 -6.16 8.26 24.70
N LYS A 8 -6.81 7.27 25.32
CA LYS A 8 -6.49 5.84 25.11
C LYS A 8 -7.27 5.19 23.95
N ASP A 9 -8.22 5.89 23.34
CA ASP A 9 -9.12 5.32 22.32
C ASP A 9 -9.40 6.29 21.15
N MET A 10 -8.48 7.18 20.82
CA MET A 10 -8.66 8.00 19.61
C MET A 10 -8.07 7.27 18.42
N LYS A 11 -8.92 6.57 17.67
CA LYS A 11 -8.53 5.99 16.37
C LYS A 11 -7.98 7.13 15.51
N ARG A 12 -6.70 7.03 15.16
CA ARG A 12 -6.01 8.06 14.37
C ARG A 12 -6.18 7.71 12.90
N LYS A 13 -6.31 8.75 12.07
CA LYS A 13 -6.30 8.54 10.62
C LYS A 13 -4.89 8.09 10.23
N ILE A 14 -4.80 6.95 9.58
CA ILE A 14 -3.56 6.40 9.06
C ILE A 14 -3.74 6.02 7.59
N SER A 15 -2.65 6.08 6.84
CA SER A 15 -2.60 5.59 5.48
C SER A 15 -1.45 4.62 5.31
N THR A 16 -1.68 3.53 4.60
CA THR A 16 -0.63 2.56 4.23
C THR A 16 -0.41 2.66 2.74
N ASP A 17 0.81 2.95 2.32
CA ASP A 17 1.21 3.02 0.92
C ASP A 17 2.28 1.96 0.66
N LEU A 18 1.92 0.97 -0.15
CA LEU A 18 2.76 -0.14 -0.53
C LEU A 18 2.89 -0.20 -2.05
N ASN A 19 4.08 -0.54 -2.51
CA ASN A 19 4.30 -1.00 -3.87
C ASN A 19 4.49 -2.51 -3.80
N ALA A 20 3.81 -3.27 -4.65
CA ALA A 20 3.86 -4.72 -4.64
C ALA A 20 3.84 -5.31 -6.06
N LEU A 21 4.57 -6.40 -6.27
CA LEU A 21 4.49 -7.21 -7.48
C LEU A 21 3.33 -8.19 -7.36
N ILE A 22 2.27 -7.97 -8.14
CA ILE A 22 1.03 -8.74 -8.07
C ILE A 22 0.75 -9.38 -9.43
N ILE A 23 0.34 -10.64 -9.44
CA ILE A 23 -0.23 -11.27 -10.63
C ILE A 23 -1.61 -10.64 -10.89
N PRO A 24 -1.91 -10.08 -12.07
CA PRO A 24 -3.15 -9.35 -12.30
C PRO A 24 -4.43 -10.11 -11.90
N GLY A 25 -4.46 -11.44 -12.10
CA GLY A 25 -5.58 -12.30 -11.69
C GLY A 25 -5.77 -12.47 -10.17
N GLN A 26 -4.82 -12.03 -9.34
CA GLN A 26 -4.91 -12.05 -7.88
C GLN A 26 -5.39 -10.72 -7.28
N ARG A 27 -5.44 -9.63 -8.08
CA ARG A 27 -5.77 -8.28 -7.62
C ARG A 27 -7.08 -8.24 -6.83
N ASP A 28 -8.15 -8.82 -7.38
CA ASP A 28 -9.47 -8.79 -6.76
C ASP A 28 -9.53 -9.59 -5.46
N ASN A 29 -8.78 -10.71 -5.40
CA ASN A 29 -8.66 -11.52 -4.18
C ASN A 29 -7.90 -10.75 -3.07
N ILE A 30 -6.83 -10.04 -3.43
CA ILE A 30 -6.09 -9.18 -2.49
C ILE A 30 -6.99 -8.05 -1.99
N HIS A 31 -7.73 -7.39 -2.89
CA HIS A 31 -8.67 -6.35 -2.51
C HIS A 31 -9.72 -6.88 -1.52
N ALA A 32 -10.32 -8.05 -1.79
CA ALA A 32 -11.28 -8.69 -0.89
C ALA A 32 -10.65 -9.06 0.47
N ALA A 33 -9.46 -9.66 0.47
CA ALA A 33 -8.75 -10.02 1.70
C ALA A 33 -8.43 -8.80 2.59
N LEU A 34 -8.01 -7.69 1.98
CA LEU A 34 -7.76 -6.43 2.68
C LEU A 34 -9.08 -5.85 3.24
N ARG A 35 -10.12 -5.77 2.42
CA ARG A 35 -11.43 -5.25 2.84
C ARG A 35 -12.00 -6.03 4.03
N ASP A 36 -11.96 -7.36 3.96
CA ASP A 36 -12.64 -8.22 4.92
C ASP A 36 -11.77 -8.51 6.17
N GLY A 37 -10.44 -8.54 6.02
CA GLY A 37 -9.50 -8.92 7.08
C GLY A 37 -8.98 -7.78 7.96
N LEU A 38 -9.00 -6.52 7.50
CA LEU A 38 -8.39 -5.41 8.26
C LEU A 38 -9.15 -5.08 9.55
N SER A 39 -10.48 -5.15 9.51
CA SER A 39 -11.34 -4.80 10.64
C SER A 39 -11.10 -5.69 11.86
N SER A 40 -10.87 -6.99 11.66
CA SER A 40 -10.58 -7.95 12.75
C SER A 40 -9.24 -7.71 13.43
N HIS A 41 -8.38 -6.88 12.85
CA HIS A 41 -7.05 -6.56 13.35
C HIS A 41 -6.94 -5.12 13.89
N GLY A 42 -8.07 -4.42 14.07
CA GLY A 42 -8.07 -3.05 14.61
C GLY A 42 -7.70 -1.97 13.60
N TYR A 43 -7.81 -2.27 12.30
CA TYR A 43 -7.66 -1.30 11.21
C TYR A 43 -9.01 -1.14 10.51
N GLU A 44 -9.66 0.01 10.69
CA GLU A 44 -10.90 0.36 10.00
C GLU A 44 -10.58 1.06 8.69
N VAL A 45 -10.57 0.30 7.60
CA VAL A 45 -10.29 0.83 6.27
C VAL A 45 -11.51 1.59 5.72
N THR A 46 -11.26 2.78 5.19
CA THR A 46 -12.29 3.62 4.54
C THR A 46 -12.14 3.66 3.04
N SER A 47 -10.92 3.46 2.53
CA SER A 47 -10.63 3.43 1.10
C SER A 47 -9.47 2.48 0.83
N ILE A 48 -9.58 1.69 -0.23
CA ILE A 48 -8.53 0.83 -0.77
C ILE A 48 -8.40 1.17 -2.24
N VAL A 49 -7.20 1.61 -2.63
CA VAL A 49 -6.84 1.85 -4.03
C VAL A 49 -5.71 0.90 -4.38
N ILE A 50 -5.90 0.13 -5.46
CA ILE A 50 -4.89 -0.79 -5.99
C ILE A 50 -4.73 -0.49 -7.46
N ASP A 51 -3.77 0.35 -7.81
CA ASP A 51 -3.59 0.83 -9.18
C ASP A 51 -2.31 0.26 -9.80
N PRO A 52 -2.38 -0.22 -11.05
CA PRO A 52 -1.18 -0.66 -11.74
C PRO A 52 -0.24 0.53 -11.95
N ILE A 53 1.04 0.36 -11.64
CA ILE A 53 2.07 1.30 -12.03
C ILE A 53 2.57 0.88 -13.41
N ASP A 54 2.47 1.81 -14.34
CA ASP A 54 3.05 1.63 -15.67
C ASP A 54 4.57 1.89 -15.61
N LEU A 55 5.35 0.81 -15.75
CA LEU A 55 6.81 0.87 -15.78
C LEU A 55 7.37 1.15 -17.17
N THR A 56 6.53 1.38 -18.18
CA THR A 56 6.99 1.66 -19.56
C THR A 56 7.77 2.98 -19.65
N CYS A 57 7.50 3.93 -18.76
CA CYS A 57 8.21 5.21 -18.71
C CYS A 57 9.51 5.15 -17.88
N GLU A 58 9.54 4.32 -16.83
CA GLU A 58 10.70 4.14 -15.95
C GLU A 58 10.85 2.65 -15.59
N PRO A 59 11.64 1.89 -16.37
CA PRO A 59 11.80 0.45 -16.15
C PRO A 59 12.64 0.12 -14.90
N ASP A 60 13.28 1.12 -14.29
CA ASP A 60 14.18 0.95 -13.15
C ASP A 60 13.41 1.05 -11.82
N ASN A 61 12.64 0.00 -11.51
CA ASN A 61 11.99 -0.13 -10.21
C ASN A 61 12.77 -1.10 -9.32
N MET A 62 13.02 -0.69 -8.06
CA MET A 62 13.77 -1.51 -7.10
C MET A 62 13.19 -2.92 -6.89
N LEU A 63 11.86 -3.11 -6.98
CA LEU A 63 11.24 -4.44 -6.87
C LEU A 63 11.52 -5.32 -8.09
N VAL A 64 11.50 -4.74 -9.28
CA VAL A 64 11.82 -5.46 -10.52
C VAL A 64 13.29 -5.90 -10.48
N THR A 65 14.18 -5.02 -10.04
CA THR A 65 15.60 -5.32 -9.85
C THR A 65 15.81 -6.40 -8.78
N GLN A 66 15.15 -6.30 -7.62
CA GLN A 66 15.24 -7.31 -6.56
C GLN A 66 14.70 -8.67 -7.02
N TYR A 67 13.55 -8.69 -7.71
CA TYR A 67 12.97 -9.92 -8.25
C TYR A 67 13.94 -10.59 -9.22
N ALA A 68 14.51 -9.81 -10.17
CA ALA A 68 15.46 -10.34 -11.15
C ALA A 68 16.73 -10.92 -10.51
N GLN A 69 17.26 -10.26 -9.46
CA GLN A 69 18.42 -10.77 -8.72
C GLN A 69 18.11 -12.08 -7.99
N VAL A 70 16.92 -12.23 -7.42
CA VAL A 70 16.54 -13.42 -6.64
C VAL A 70 16.08 -14.58 -7.52
N LYS A 71 15.33 -14.30 -8.60
CA LYS A 71 14.71 -15.31 -9.47
C LYS A 71 15.52 -15.62 -10.73
N GLY A 72 16.50 -14.78 -11.06
CA GLY A 72 17.36 -14.94 -12.25
C GLY A 72 16.71 -14.52 -13.57
N HIS A 73 15.50 -13.94 -13.52
CA HIS A 73 14.79 -13.39 -14.67
C HIS A 73 13.90 -12.22 -14.22
N PRO A 74 13.61 -11.24 -15.10
CA PRO A 74 12.64 -10.20 -14.78
C PRO A 74 11.24 -10.79 -14.57
N PRO A 75 10.37 -10.12 -13.78
CA PRO A 75 8.97 -10.51 -13.67
C PRO A 75 8.32 -10.49 -15.04
N SER A 76 7.68 -11.59 -15.42
CA SER A 76 7.04 -11.78 -16.72
C SER A 76 5.51 -11.89 -16.62
N VAL A 77 5.01 -12.26 -15.44
CA VAL A 77 3.58 -12.41 -15.15
C VAL A 77 3.12 -11.37 -14.14
N GLU A 78 4.00 -10.99 -13.21
CA GLU A 78 3.75 -10.01 -12.18
C GLU A 78 3.82 -8.59 -12.73
N GLN A 79 2.86 -7.77 -12.33
CA GLN A 79 2.85 -6.34 -12.62
C GLN A 79 3.02 -5.57 -11.31
N LEU A 80 3.66 -4.41 -11.38
CA LEU A 80 3.79 -3.53 -10.23
C LEU A 80 2.46 -2.83 -9.97
N TYR A 81 2.01 -2.87 -8.72
CA TYR A 81 0.83 -2.13 -8.25
C TYR A 81 1.20 -1.25 -7.06
N ARG A 82 0.59 -0.07 -6.99
CA ARG A 82 0.54 0.75 -5.79
C ARG A 82 -0.75 0.44 -5.04
N ILE A 83 -0.62 -0.01 -3.80
CA ILE A 83 -1.70 -0.26 -2.86
C ILE A 83 -1.71 0.88 -1.84
N VAL A 84 -2.73 1.73 -1.90
CA VAL A 84 -2.96 2.77 -0.90
C VAL A 84 -4.22 2.45 -0.10
N LEU A 85 -4.04 2.24 1.20
CA LEU A 85 -5.15 2.07 2.14
C LEU A 85 -5.26 3.32 2.99
N THR A 86 -6.44 3.92 3.08
CA THR A 86 -6.72 5.00 4.03
C THR A 86 -7.75 4.51 5.03
N GLY A 87 -7.55 4.81 6.31
CA GLY A 87 -8.51 4.46 7.34
C GLY A 87 -8.17 5.00 8.71
N TYR A 88 -8.73 4.37 9.74
CA TYR A 88 -8.56 4.73 11.13
C TYR A 88 -8.08 3.53 11.93
N SER A 89 -7.08 3.72 12.79
CA SER A 89 -6.57 2.65 13.63
C SER A 89 -6.01 3.17 14.95
N THR A 90 -6.01 2.30 15.97
CA THR A 90 -5.30 2.50 17.24
C THR A 90 -3.90 1.88 17.23
N LEU A 91 -3.55 1.13 16.18
CA LEU A 91 -2.24 0.52 16.03
C LEU A 91 -1.15 1.57 15.86
N ASP A 92 0.07 1.23 16.28
CA ASP A 92 1.25 1.95 15.80
C ASP A 92 1.48 1.66 14.31
N LEU A 93 2.19 2.55 13.62
CA LEU A 93 2.40 2.48 12.16
C LEU A 93 3.08 1.18 11.72
N ARG A 94 3.97 0.62 12.55
CA ARG A 94 4.65 -0.64 12.22
C ARG A 94 3.69 -1.81 12.34
N ALA A 95 2.88 -1.85 13.40
CA ALA A 95 1.83 -2.85 13.55
C ALA A 95 0.78 -2.76 12.45
N ALA A 96 0.36 -1.54 12.06
CA ALA A 96 -0.56 -1.33 10.94
C ALA A 96 0.01 -1.90 9.63
N THR A 97 1.27 -1.59 9.32
CA THR A 97 1.96 -2.14 8.14
C THR A 97 2.02 -3.67 8.19
N LYS A 98 2.35 -4.24 9.36
CA LYS A 98 2.42 -5.69 9.55
C LYS A 98 1.08 -6.38 9.32
N VAL A 99 -0.02 -5.77 9.75
CA VAL A 99 -1.38 -6.28 9.52
C VAL A 99 -1.71 -6.27 8.03
N VAL A 100 -1.46 -5.17 7.33
CA VAL A 100 -1.71 -5.06 5.89
C VAL A 100 -0.91 -6.10 5.12
N VAL A 101 0.40 -6.20 5.40
CA VAL A 101 1.29 -7.17 4.74
C VAL A 101 0.92 -8.61 5.09
N GLY A 102 0.45 -8.86 6.32
CA GLY A 102 -0.01 -10.18 6.73
C GLY A 102 -1.26 -10.68 6.00
N LEU A 103 -2.00 -9.79 5.33
CA LEU A 103 -3.14 -10.13 4.47
C LEU A 103 -2.74 -10.29 2.99
N LEU A 104 -1.50 -9.94 2.62
CA LEU A 104 -0.98 -10.18 1.28
C LEU A 104 -0.48 -11.64 1.16
N PRO A 105 -0.51 -12.22 -0.06
CA PRO A 105 0.14 -13.49 -0.35
C PRO A 105 1.62 -13.52 0.10
N HIS A 106 2.07 -14.62 0.70
CA HIS A 106 3.38 -14.73 1.34
C HIS A 106 4.59 -14.59 0.39
N ASP A 107 4.40 -14.82 -0.90
CA ASP A 107 5.43 -14.82 -1.93
C ASP A 107 5.50 -13.51 -2.73
N ILE A 108 4.70 -12.51 -2.36
CA ILE A 108 4.72 -11.20 -3.00
C ILE A 108 5.89 -10.36 -2.50
N TYR A 109 6.61 -9.76 -3.44
CA TYR A 109 7.61 -8.75 -3.16
C TYR A 109 6.93 -7.40 -2.99
N TRP A 110 7.25 -6.70 -1.91
CA TRP A 110 6.66 -5.40 -1.60
C TRP A 110 7.66 -4.47 -0.89
N TYR A 111 7.45 -3.16 -1.00
CA TYR A 111 8.02 -2.16 -0.11
C TYR A 111 7.00 -1.08 0.20
N GLY A 112 7.21 -0.35 1.29
CA GLY A 112 6.34 0.74 1.72
C GLY A 112 6.13 0.73 3.21
N THR A 113 5.25 1.60 3.68
CA THR A 113 5.00 1.76 5.11
C THR A 113 3.65 2.43 5.36
N SER A 114 3.18 2.31 6.60
CA SER A 114 2.11 3.15 7.12
C SER A 114 2.66 4.50 7.56
N VAL A 115 1.86 5.55 7.36
CA VAL A 115 2.08 6.92 7.85
C VAL A 115 0.82 7.44 8.52
N GLU A 116 0.97 8.45 9.38
CA GLU A 116 -0.18 9.17 9.93
C GLU A 116 -0.77 10.13 8.89
N GLY A 117 -2.11 10.26 8.88
CA GLY A 117 -2.83 11.15 7.98
C GLY A 117 -3.34 10.47 6.71
N HIS A 118 -3.50 11.29 5.68
CA HIS A 118 -4.01 10.87 4.37
C HIS A 118 -2.89 10.94 3.33
N ILE A 119 -2.73 9.86 2.57
CA ILE A 119 -1.91 9.86 1.36
C ILE A 119 -2.83 10.10 0.17
N ASP A 120 -2.45 11.05 -0.68
CA ASP A 120 -3.14 11.27 -1.95
C ASP A 120 -3.00 10.03 -2.84
N THR A 121 -4.15 9.50 -3.26
CA THR A 121 -4.26 8.33 -4.11
C THR A 121 -4.15 8.68 -5.58
N ALA A 122 -4.03 9.96 -5.94
CA ALA A 122 -3.70 10.35 -7.29
C ALA A 122 -2.38 9.67 -7.68
N THR A 123 -2.49 8.66 -8.54
CA THR A 123 -1.35 8.11 -9.26
C THR A 123 -0.81 9.27 -10.08
N ALA A 124 0.24 9.92 -9.57
CA ALA A 124 1.01 10.87 -10.35
C ALA A 124 1.58 10.07 -11.51
N ALA A 125 0.84 10.00 -12.61
CA ALA A 125 1.37 9.54 -13.88
C ALA A 125 2.58 10.44 -14.12
N ALA A 126 3.78 9.88 -13.97
CA ALA A 126 5.06 10.59 -14.08
C ALA A 126 5.31 11.12 -15.51
N CYS A 127 4.30 11.10 -16.38
CA CYS A 127 4.28 11.65 -17.72
C CYS A 127 3.11 12.62 -17.97
N ALA A 128 2.51 13.18 -16.92
CA ALA A 128 1.73 14.40 -17.09
C ALA A 128 2.70 15.59 -17.17
N TRP A 129 3.25 15.82 -18.38
CA TRP A 129 3.75 17.14 -18.72
C TRP A 129 2.59 18.11 -18.43
N GLN A 130 2.74 18.98 -17.45
CA GLN A 130 1.90 20.16 -17.37
C GLN A 130 2.45 21.11 -18.45
N PRO A 131 1.74 21.38 -19.57
CA PRO A 131 2.02 22.61 -20.28
C PRO A 131 1.60 23.73 -19.33
N ASP A 132 2.59 24.46 -18.81
CA ASP A 132 2.37 25.81 -18.35
C ASP A 132 1.64 26.56 -19.48
N ALA A 133 0.41 26.99 -19.21
CA ALA A 133 -0.31 27.89 -20.10
C ALA A 133 -0.46 29.22 -19.36
N ASP A 134 0.36 30.17 -19.81
CA ASP A 134 0.37 31.60 -19.49
C ASP A 134 -1.02 32.25 -19.43
#